data_AF-A0A6N7FHV2-F1
#
_entry.id   AF-A0A6N7FHV2-F1
#
_cell.length_a   1.000
_cell.length_b   1.000
_cell.length_c   1.000
_cell.angle_alpha   90.00
_cell.angle_beta   90.00
_cell.angle_gamma   90.00
#
_symmetry.space_group_name_H-M   'P 1'
#
loop_
_entity.id
_entity.type
_entity.pdbx_description
1 polymer ?
#
loop_
_entity_poly.entity_id
_entity_poly.type
_entity_poly.pdbx_seq_one_letter_code
_entity_poly.pdbx_strand_id
1 'polypeptide(L)'
;MTANAQPASDPASNAASNDRLRVVPTSQLRPLDPSVRAAVEGQRTSLVVQLRAVDRSLAALAKERRRLLDRLAETTQRLVVPADWSRGRRPGMNTLEDPLSPLPEEPTWLFGRRLRAVSLRLLQRCGVLPLRQLHALLHLHGFGVMGAHPVKALADALGHEADVGNALREARGRYRASPGYRPRTPRHLFLEGVALPDVDE
;
A
#
# COMPACT_ATOMS: atom_id res chain seq x y z
N MET A 1 12.90 -18.68 49.87
CA MET A 1 13.32 -19.30 48.59
C MET A 1 12.08 -19.85 47.93
N THR A 2 11.41 -19.01 47.15
CA THR A 2 10.04 -19.23 46.65
C THR A 2 10.11 -19.78 45.24
N ALA A 3 9.51 -20.95 45.03
CA ALA A 3 9.43 -21.64 43.75
C ALA A 3 8.51 -20.86 42.79
N ASN A 4 9.02 -20.53 41.61
CA ASN A 4 8.27 -19.89 40.53
C ASN A 4 7.74 -21.01 39.61
N ALA A 5 6.43 -21.27 39.69
CA ALA A 5 5.73 -22.13 38.76
C ALA A 5 5.35 -21.30 37.51
N GLN A 6 5.91 -21.64 36.36
CA GLN A 6 5.44 -21.17 35.05
C GLN A 6 4.15 -21.92 34.69
N PRO A 7 3.06 -21.24 34.28
CA PRO A 7 1.92 -21.94 33.71
C PRO A 7 2.25 -22.43 32.30
N ALA A 8 1.86 -23.68 32.04
CA ALA A 8 1.94 -24.35 30.76
C ALA A 8 1.17 -23.57 29.69
N SER A 9 1.87 -23.21 28.61
CA SER A 9 1.30 -22.65 27.39
C SER A 9 0.48 -23.72 26.67
N ASP A 10 -0.82 -23.47 26.53
CA ASP A 10 -1.78 -24.30 25.81
C ASP A 10 -1.37 -24.49 24.33
N PRO A 11 -1.23 -25.73 23.82
CA PRO A 11 -0.90 -25.99 22.42
C PRO A 11 -2.07 -25.70 21.45
N ALA A 12 -3.24 -25.30 21.94
CA ALA A 12 -4.44 -25.08 21.12
C ALA A 12 -4.50 -23.70 20.43
N SER A 13 -3.63 -22.75 20.79
CA SER A 13 -3.68 -21.36 20.28
C SER A 13 -3.02 -21.15 18.91
N ASN A 14 -2.26 -22.10 18.38
CA ASN A 14 -1.46 -21.91 17.16
C ASN A 14 -2.07 -22.48 15.87
N ALA A 15 -3.29 -23.03 15.92
CA ALA A 15 -3.92 -23.67 14.76
C ALA A 15 -4.79 -22.74 13.89
N ALA A 16 -5.03 -21.49 14.30
CA ALA A 16 -6.01 -20.61 13.63
C ALA A 16 -5.44 -19.73 12.49
N SER A 17 -4.12 -19.65 12.30
CA SER A 17 -3.51 -18.59 11.46
C SER A 17 -3.12 -19.01 10.04
N ASN A 18 -3.66 -20.11 9.50
CA ASN A 18 -3.29 -20.53 8.14
C ASN A 18 -4.40 -21.24 7.35
N ASP A 19 -5.66 -20.83 7.56
CA ASP A 19 -6.74 -21.25 6.66
C ASP A 19 -6.66 -20.50 5.34
N ARG A 20 -5.85 -21.09 4.45
CA ARG A 20 -5.65 -20.72 3.06
C ARG A 20 -7.01 -20.65 2.38
N LEU A 21 -7.43 -19.43 2.03
CA LEU A 21 -8.58 -19.08 1.19
C LEU A 21 -8.79 -20.11 0.05
N ARG A 22 -9.54 -21.17 0.34
CA ARG A 22 -10.08 -22.08 -0.68
C ARG A 22 -11.26 -21.36 -1.31
N VAL A 23 -11.01 -20.70 -2.44
CA VAL A 23 -12.08 -20.11 -3.24
C VAL A 23 -12.90 -21.24 -3.84
N VAL A 24 -14.09 -21.47 -3.29
CA VAL A 24 -15.05 -22.44 -3.82
C VAL A 24 -15.62 -21.87 -5.14
N PRO A 25 -15.57 -22.62 -6.26
CA PRO A 25 -16.17 -22.16 -7.51
C PRO A 25 -17.69 -21.94 -7.33
N THR A 26 -18.19 -20.79 -7.80
CA THR A 26 -19.58 -20.35 -7.62
C THR A 26 -20.63 -21.31 -8.16
N SER A 27 -20.26 -22.17 -9.12
CA SER A 27 -21.14 -23.20 -9.70
C SER A 27 -21.50 -24.34 -8.74
N GLN A 28 -20.88 -24.42 -7.55
CA GLN A 28 -21.13 -25.46 -6.55
C GLN A 28 -21.73 -24.92 -5.24
N LEU A 29 -22.03 -23.62 -5.16
CA LEU A 29 -22.57 -23.03 -3.94
C LEU A 29 -24.07 -23.33 -3.84
N ARG A 30 -24.45 -24.21 -2.90
CA ARG A 30 -25.84 -24.27 -2.46
C ARG A 30 -26.24 -22.91 -1.89
N PRO A 31 -27.47 -22.42 -2.15
CA PRO A 31 -27.97 -21.22 -1.49
C PRO A 31 -27.82 -21.37 0.02
N LEU A 32 -27.18 -20.41 0.67
CA LEU A 32 -27.12 -20.35 2.13
C LEU A 32 -28.54 -20.27 2.69
N ASP A 33 -28.77 -20.96 3.80
CA ASP A 33 -30.00 -20.85 4.58
C ASP A 33 -30.30 -19.37 4.88
N PRO A 34 -31.58 -18.91 4.81
CA PRO A 34 -31.92 -17.52 5.02
C PRO A 34 -31.41 -16.93 6.34
N SER A 35 -31.39 -17.72 7.43
CA SER A 35 -30.90 -17.26 8.74
C SER A 35 -29.39 -17.06 8.75
N VAL A 36 -28.65 -18.00 8.15
CA VAL A 36 -27.19 -17.92 7.99
C VAL A 36 -26.81 -16.75 7.07
N ARG A 37 -27.57 -16.54 6.00
CA ARG A 37 -27.38 -15.40 5.09
C ARG A 37 -27.57 -14.08 5.83
N ALA A 38 -28.66 -13.92 6.57
CA ALA A 38 -28.94 -12.69 7.32
C ALA A 38 -27.83 -12.41 8.36
N ALA A 39 -27.32 -13.45 9.04
CA ALA A 39 -26.21 -13.32 9.98
C ALA A 39 -24.91 -12.85 9.28
N VAL A 40 -24.56 -13.45 8.13
CA VAL A 40 -23.38 -13.07 7.35
C VAL A 40 -23.51 -11.64 6.79
N GLU A 41 -24.70 -11.25 6.32
CA GLU A 41 -24.98 -9.89 5.87
C GLU A 41 -24.88 -8.86 7.00
N GLY A 42 -25.36 -9.22 8.20
CA GLY A 42 -25.19 -8.42 9.42
C GLY A 42 -23.71 -8.24 9.78
N GLN A 43 -22.93 -9.33 9.75
CA GLN A 43 -21.49 -9.29 9.99
C GLN A 43 -20.76 -8.43 8.96
N ARG A 44 -21.05 -8.61 7.67
CA ARG A 44 -20.48 -7.80 6.58
C ARG A 44 -20.77 -6.32 6.78
N THR A 45 -22.02 -5.97 7.12
CA THR A 45 -22.43 -4.58 7.36
C THR A 45 -21.66 -3.97 8.54
N SER A 46 -21.52 -4.72 9.63
CA SER A 46 -20.71 -4.31 10.79
C SER A 46 -19.25 -4.07 10.41
N LEU A 47 -18.64 -4.98 9.65
CA LEU A 47 -17.25 -4.84 9.18
C LEU A 47 -17.07 -3.61 8.28
N VAL A 48 -18.02 -3.33 7.37
CA VAL A 48 -17.98 -2.12 6.54
C VAL A 48 -18.03 -0.85 7.39
N VAL A 49 -18.86 -0.82 8.44
CA VAL A 49 -18.94 0.32 9.36
C VAL A 49 -17.62 0.51 10.13
N GLN A 50 -17.04 -0.58 10.62
CA GLN A 50 -15.74 -0.55 11.31
C GLN A 50 -14.62 -0.07 10.38
N LEU A 51 -14.56 -0.59 9.16
CA LEU A 51 -13.59 -0.17 8.15
C LEU A 51 -13.69 1.33 7.87
N ARG A 52 -14.90 1.85 7.66
CA ARG A 52 -15.13 3.30 7.45
C ARG A 52 -14.68 4.15 8.64
N ALA A 53 -14.80 3.63 9.87
CA ALA A 53 -14.32 4.35 11.05
C ALA A 53 -12.79 4.43 11.07
N VAL A 54 -12.11 3.33 10.71
CA VAL A 54 -10.65 3.30 10.53
C VAL A 54 -10.23 4.26 9.43
N ASP A 55 -10.89 4.26 8.27
CA ASP A 55 -10.56 5.14 7.16
C ASP A 55 -10.67 6.63 7.54
N ARG A 56 -11.69 7.01 8.33
CA ARG A 56 -11.79 8.38 8.87
C ARG A 56 -10.62 8.72 9.79
N SER A 57 -10.23 7.81 10.67
CA SER A 57 -9.08 8.00 11.55
C SER A 57 -7.79 8.12 10.75
N LEU A 58 -7.60 7.31 9.70
CA LEU A 58 -6.45 7.40 8.79
C LEU A 58 -6.42 8.75 8.06
N ALA A 59 -7.56 9.24 7.56
CA ALA A 59 -7.65 10.55 6.92
C ALA A 59 -7.26 11.68 7.89
N ALA A 60 -7.73 11.62 9.14
CA ALA A 60 -7.36 12.59 10.18
C ALA A 60 -5.85 12.56 10.48
N LEU A 61 -5.28 11.36 10.64
CA LEU A 61 -3.84 11.17 10.87
C LEU A 61 -3.00 11.63 9.67
N ALA A 62 -3.45 11.38 8.44
CA ALA A 62 -2.78 11.84 7.23
C ALA A 62 -2.74 13.38 7.16
N LYS A 63 -3.85 14.05 7.53
CA LYS A 63 -3.91 15.51 7.63
C LYS A 63 -2.92 16.05 8.66
N GLU A 64 -2.87 15.43 9.84
CA GLU A 64 -1.92 15.82 10.89
C GLU A 64 -0.47 15.59 10.45
N ARG A 65 -0.19 14.46 9.80
CA ARG A 65 1.13 14.17 9.22
C ARG A 65 1.56 15.23 8.21
N ARG A 66 0.68 15.65 7.30
CA ARG A 66 0.98 16.72 6.34
C ARG A 66 1.31 18.03 7.08
N ARG A 67 0.49 18.42 8.06
CA ARG A 67 0.73 19.61 8.89
C ARG A 67 2.10 19.58 9.57
N LEU A 68 2.49 18.42 10.12
CA LEU A 68 3.81 18.25 10.75
C LEU A 68 4.94 18.37 9.73
N LEU A 69 4.80 17.79 8.54
CA LEU A 69 5.79 17.92 7.47
C LEU A 69 5.94 19.37 7.00
N ASP A 70 4.84 20.10 6.85
CA ASP A 70 4.87 21.51 6.46
C ASP A 70 5.61 22.36 7.52
N ARG A 71 5.30 22.12 8.80
CA ARG A 71 5.98 22.80 9.91
C ARG A 71 7.46 22.44 10.01
N LEU A 72 7.81 21.19 9.72
CA LEU A 72 9.19 20.74 9.67
C LEU A 72 9.92 21.39 8.50
N ALA A 73 9.27 21.54 7.33
CA ALA A 73 9.82 22.25 6.18
C ALA A 73 10.10 23.72 6.50
N GLU A 74 9.14 24.42 7.10
CA GLU A 74 9.28 25.82 7.52
C GLU A 74 10.42 25.99 8.54
N THR A 75 10.45 25.14 9.58
CA THR A 75 11.51 25.18 10.59
C THR A 75 12.87 24.91 9.98
N THR A 76 12.97 23.94 9.07
CA THR A 76 14.21 23.63 8.34
C THR A 76 14.68 24.82 7.51
N GLN A 77 13.77 25.48 6.78
CA GLN A 77 14.10 26.68 6.00
C GLN A 77 14.67 27.81 6.87
N ARG A 78 14.14 28.01 8.08
CA ARG A 78 14.66 29.01 9.03
C ARG A 78 16.05 28.67 9.57
N LEU A 79 16.38 27.38 9.69
CA LEU A 79 17.69 26.92 10.13
C LEU A 79 18.74 26.95 9.01
N VAL A 80 18.33 27.05 7.75
CA VAL A 80 19.25 27.20 6.62
C VAL A 80 19.80 28.63 6.61
N VAL A 81 21.00 28.81 7.17
CA VAL A 81 21.81 30.00 6.92
C VAL A 81 22.28 29.95 5.47
N PRO A 82 22.10 31.02 4.66
CA PRO A 82 22.72 31.12 3.35
C PRO A 82 24.25 31.08 3.53
N ALA A 83 24.87 29.95 3.23
CA ALA A 83 26.32 29.82 3.27
C ALA A 83 26.90 30.35 1.96
N ASP A 84 27.78 31.36 2.03
CA ASP A 84 28.53 31.95 0.91
C ASP A 84 29.65 31.03 0.42
N TRP A 85 29.33 29.78 0.12
CA TRP A 85 30.32 28.81 -0.35
C TRP A 85 30.42 28.86 -1.87
N SER A 86 31.47 29.51 -2.36
CA SER A 86 31.72 29.68 -3.80
C SER A 86 32.35 28.45 -4.48
N ARG A 87 32.86 27.45 -3.72
CA ARG A 87 33.46 26.22 -4.26
C ARG A 87 33.29 25.03 -3.30
N GLY A 88 32.91 23.85 -3.84
CA GLY A 88 32.87 22.57 -3.13
C GLY A 88 31.57 21.78 -3.32
N ARG A 89 31.59 20.50 -2.94
CA ARG A 89 30.39 19.63 -2.94
C ARG A 89 29.47 20.10 -1.83
N ARG A 90 28.36 20.77 -2.18
CA ARG A 90 27.32 21.17 -1.22
C ARG A 90 26.89 19.90 -0.44
N PRO A 91 26.82 19.91 0.91
CA PRO A 91 26.08 18.88 1.61
C PRO A 91 24.71 18.82 0.96
N GLY A 92 24.31 17.62 0.49
CA GLY A 92 22.99 17.46 -0.09
C GLY A 92 22.00 18.07 0.89
N MET A 93 21.30 19.11 0.46
CA MET A 93 20.24 19.70 1.27
C MET A 93 19.39 18.50 1.67
N ASN A 94 19.18 18.29 2.98
CA ASN A 94 18.23 17.31 3.48
C ASN A 94 16.88 17.80 2.97
N THR A 95 16.61 17.49 1.71
CA THR A 95 15.35 17.75 1.06
C THR A 95 14.42 16.99 1.98
N LEU A 96 13.48 17.72 2.58
CA LEU A 96 12.42 17.16 3.40
C LEU A 96 11.54 16.31 2.48
N GLU A 97 12.12 15.25 1.96
CA GLU A 97 11.41 14.30 1.14
C GLU A 97 10.47 13.59 2.10
N ASP A 98 9.20 13.59 1.74
CA ASP A 98 8.14 12.95 2.50
C ASP A 98 8.60 11.53 2.89
N PRO A 99 8.81 11.23 4.19
CA PRO A 99 9.35 9.95 4.60
C PRO A 99 8.43 8.84 4.10
N LEU A 100 8.99 7.72 3.64
CA LEU A 100 8.18 6.63 3.12
C LEU A 100 7.17 6.20 4.20
N SER A 101 5.91 5.99 3.81
CA SER A 101 4.92 5.41 4.73
C SER A 101 5.49 4.12 5.32
N PRO A 102 5.34 3.89 6.63
CA PRO A 102 5.83 2.66 7.25
C PRO A 102 5.20 1.47 6.55
N LEU A 103 6.00 0.44 6.32
CA LEU A 103 5.48 -0.85 5.88
C LEU A 103 4.65 -1.42 7.04
N PRO A 104 3.41 -1.89 6.81
CA PRO A 104 2.65 -2.53 7.89
C PRO A 104 3.35 -3.80 8.37
N GLU A 105 2.98 -4.27 9.56
CA GLU A 105 3.58 -5.45 10.20
C GLU A 105 3.43 -6.72 9.36
N GLU A 106 2.27 -6.87 8.70
CA GLU A 106 1.94 -8.03 7.86
C GLU A 106 1.61 -7.60 6.43
N PRO A 107 2.60 -7.19 5.62
CA PRO A 107 2.34 -6.71 4.28
C PRO A 107 2.03 -7.87 3.33
N THR A 108 1.13 -7.63 2.39
CA THR A 108 0.99 -8.53 1.25
C THR A 108 2.17 -8.33 0.30
N TRP A 109 3.11 -9.28 0.29
CA TRP A 109 4.30 -9.20 -0.54
C TRP A 109 3.98 -9.35 -2.03
N LEU A 110 4.44 -8.39 -2.82
CA LEU A 110 4.30 -8.34 -4.26
C LEU A 110 5.61 -8.64 -4.97
N PHE A 111 5.51 -9.43 -6.02
CA PHE A 111 6.61 -9.77 -6.93
C PHE A 111 6.07 -10.14 -8.32
N GLY A 112 6.94 -10.10 -9.32
CA GLY A 112 6.65 -10.58 -10.68
C GLY A 112 5.37 -9.98 -11.28
N ARG A 113 4.47 -10.85 -11.76
CA ARG A 113 3.20 -10.42 -12.41
C ARG A 113 2.26 -9.66 -11.47
N ARG A 114 2.23 -10.01 -10.18
CA ARG A 114 1.36 -9.33 -9.19
C ARG A 114 1.82 -7.91 -8.95
N LEU A 115 3.13 -7.70 -8.77
CA LEU A 115 3.72 -6.37 -8.64
C LEU A 115 3.38 -5.48 -9.84
N ARG A 116 3.55 -6.02 -11.06
CA ARG A 116 3.24 -5.31 -12.31
C ARG A 116 1.77 -4.93 -12.41
N ALA A 117 0.86 -5.87 -12.17
CA ALA A 117 -0.58 -5.62 -12.25
C ALA A 117 -1.06 -4.56 -11.24
N VAL A 118 -0.61 -4.63 -9.98
CA VAL A 118 -0.97 -3.64 -8.94
C VAL A 118 -0.37 -2.28 -9.28
N SER A 119 0.90 -2.23 -9.70
CA SER A 119 1.57 -0.98 -10.09
C SER A 119 0.85 -0.28 -11.24
N LEU A 120 0.47 -1.02 -12.29
CA LEU A 120 -0.26 -0.47 -13.43
C LEU A 120 -1.65 0.05 -13.05
N ARG A 121 -2.36 -0.64 -12.14
CA ARG A 121 -3.65 -0.14 -11.61
C ARG A 121 -3.49 1.17 -10.85
N LEU A 122 -2.45 1.29 -10.02
CA LEU A 122 -2.16 2.54 -9.32
C LEU A 122 -1.83 3.67 -10.29
N LEU A 123 -0.99 3.40 -11.31
CA LEU A 123 -0.67 4.37 -12.36
C LEU A 123 -1.88 4.76 -13.20
N GLN A 124 -2.80 3.82 -13.47
CA GLN A 124 -4.02 4.11 -14.20
C GLN A 124 -4.93 5.06 -13.43
N ARG A 125 -5.02 4.89 -12.10
CA ARG A 125 -5.86 5.73 -11.24
C ARG A 125 -5.23 7.09 -10.94
N CYS A 126 -3.93 7.13 -10.69
CA CYS A 126 -3.23 8.34 -10.23
C CYS A 126 -2.48 9.08 -11.34
N GLY A 127 -2.44 8.54 -12.57
CA GLY A 127 -1.72 9.13 -13.68
C GLY A 127 -0.20 8.93 -13.60
N VAL A 128 0.56 10.02 -13.75
CA VAL A 128 2.03 9.97 -13.79
C VAL A 128 2.59 9.97 -12.38
N LEU A 129 3.26 8.89 -11.99
CA LEU A 129 3.91 8.80 -10.68
C LEU A 129 5.42 8.55 -10.79
N PRO A 130 6.23 9.21 -9.96
CA PRO A 130 7.60 8.77 -9.69
C PRO A 130 7.59 7.45 -8.90
N LEU A 131 8.62 6.62 -9.12
CA LEU A 131 8.77 5.31 -8.47
C LEU A 131 8.62 5.35 -6.95
N ARG A 132 9.09 6.42 -6.30
CA ARG A 132 8.98 6.58 -4.84
C ARG A 132 7.55 6.82 -4.37
N GLN A 133 6.78 7.63 -5.08
CA GLN A 133 5.37 7.85 -4.75
C GLN A 133 4.57 6.58 -5.00
N LEU A 134 4.86 5.86 -6.09
CA LEU A 134 4.26 4.56 -6.33
C LEU A 134 4.61 3.56 -5.22
N HIS A 135 5.85 3.53 -4.74
CA HIS A 135 6.26 2.69 -3.62
C HIS A 135 5.56 3.07 -2.31
N ALA A 136 5.40 4.38 -2.03
CA ALA A 136 4.65 4.86 -0.87
C ALA A 136 3.16 4.45 -0.95
N LEU A 137 2.56 4.52 -2.13
CA LEU A 137 1.18 4.06 -2.35
C LEU A 137 1.05 2.55 -2.14
N LEU A 138 2.03 1.75 -2.57
CA LEU A 138 2.04 0.32 -2.28
C LEU A 138 2.00 0.07 -0.78
N HIS A 139 2.86 0.73 0.01
CA HIS A 139 2.86 0.61 1.46
C HIS A 139 1.53 1.05 2.09
N LEU A 140 0.96 2.15 1.60
CA LEU A 140 -0.33 2.66 2.06
C LEU A 140 -1.46 1.64 1.83
N HIS A 141 -1.39 0.87 0.75
CA HIS A 141 -2.34 -0.20 0.44
C HIS A 141 -2.02 -1.53 1.11
N GLY A 142 -1.06 -1.54 2.03
CA GLY A 142 -0.63 -2.73 2.75
C GLY A 142 0.21 -3.70 1.92
N PHE A 143 0.78 -3.24 0.80
CA PHE A 143 1.65 -4.03 -0.05
C PHE A 143 3.12 -3.75 0.23
N GLY A 144 3.91 -4.82 0.33
CA GLY A 144 5.37 -4.76 0.34
C GLY A 144 5.94 -5.19 -1.01
N VAL A 145 7.06 -4.63 -1.44
CA VAL A 145 7.79 -5.12 -2.62
C VAL A 145 8.86 -6.11 -2.18
N MET A 146 8.81 -7.33 -2.71
CA MET A 146 9.74 -8.38 -2.35
C MET A 146 11.15 -8.13 -2.92
N GLY A 147 12.19 -8.34 -2.10
CA GLY A 147 13.60 -8.29 -2.49
C GLY A 147 14.43 -7.29 -1.69
N ALA A 148 15.76 -7.40 -1.75
CA ALA A 148 16.69 -6.54 -1.01
C ALA A 148 16.69 -5.07 -1.48
N HIS A 149 16.24 -4.82 -2.72
CA HIS A 149 16.20 -3.50 -3.33
C HIS A 149 14.80 -3.22 -3.91
N PRO A 150 13.80 -2.90 -3.08
CA PRO A 150 12.40 -2.84 -3.49
C PRO A 150 12.14 -1.80 -4.59
N VAL A 151 12.78 -0.63 -4.51
CA VAL A 151 12.65 0.41 -5.55
C VAL A 151 13.25 -0.03 -6.88
N LYS A 152 14.36 -0.78 -6.85
CA LYS A 152 14.94 -1.37 -8.06
C LYS A 152 14.01 -2.43 -8.65
N ALA A 153 13.49 -3.34 -7.83
CA ALA A 153 12.54 -4.36 -8.26
C ALA A 153 11.28 -3.74 -8.89
N LEU A 154 10.79 -2.62 -8.33
CA LEU A 154 9.70 -1.84 -8.89
C LEU A 154 10.07 -1.20 -10.25
N ALA A 155 11.28 -0.63 -10.35
CA ALA A 155 11.78 -0.05 -11.59
C ALA A 155 11.91 -1.10 -12.70
N ASP A 156 12.45 -2.27 -12.37
CA ASP A 156 12.62 -3.38 -13.30
C ASP A 156 11.24 -3.92 -13.76
N ALA A 157 10.27 -4.02 -12.83
CA ALA A 157 8.91 -4.41 -13.14
C ALA A 157 8.20 -3.43 -14.09
N LEU A 158 8.32 -2.13 -13.87
CA LEU A 158 7.74 -1.11 -14.74
C LEU A 158 8.51 -0.91 -16.05
N GLY A 159 9.83 -1.14 -16.03
CA GLY A 159 10.65 -1.18 -17.24
C GLY A 159 10.12 -2.25 -18.19
N HIS A 160 9.92 -3.47 -17.69
CA HIS A 160 9.33 -4.55 -18.47
C HIS A 160 7.93 -4.20 -19.02
N GLU A 161 7.05 -3.58 -18.22
CA GLU A 161 5.73 -3.17 -18.71
C GLU A 161 5.80 -2.02 -19.72
N ALA A 162 6.83 -1.17 -19.67
CA ALA A 162 7.09 -0.17 -20.70
C ALA A 162 7.56 -0.82 -22.00
N ASP A 163 8.45 -1.82 -21.93
CA ASP A 163 8.93 -2.57 -23.10
C ASP A 163 7.79 -3.32 -23.81
N VAL A 164 6.81 -3.82 -23.04
CA VAL A 164 5.61 -4.51 -23.55
C VAL A 164 4.51 -3.53 -23.99
N GLY A 165 4.64 -2.23 -23.69
CA GLY A 165 3.68 -1.19 -24.08
C GLY A 165 2.47 -0.99 -23.16
N ASN A 166 2.47 -1.60 -21.97
CA ASN A 166 1.44 -1.42 -20.95
C ASN A 166 1.67 -0.18 -20.08
N ALA A 167 2.90 0.33 -20.02
CA ALA A 167 3.29 1.57 -19.34
C ALA A 167 4.03 2.52 -20.29
N LEU A 168 4.04 3.81 -19.95
CA LEU A 168 4.85 4.83 -20.60
C LEU A 168 5.85 5.39 -19.59
N ARG A 169 7.10 5.54 -20.01
CA ARG A 169 8.15 6.18 -19.21
C ARG A 169 8.30 7.63 -19.64
N GLU A 170 7.56 8.51 -18.97
CA GLU A 170 7.54 9.96 -19.23
C GLU A 170 8.91 10.62 -18.93
N ALA A 171 9.61 10.13 -17.90
CA ALA A 171 10.96 10.58 -17.55
C ALA A 171 11.70 9.49 -16.78
N ARG A 172 12.97 9.76 -16.41
CA ARG A 172 13.72 8.85 -15.55
C ARG A 172 12.98 8.63 -14.22
N GLY A 173 12.56 7.39 -13.97
CA GLY A 173 11.88 7.01 -12.75
C GLY A 173 10.44 7.53 -12.61
N ARG A 174 9.83 8.03 -13.70
CA ARG A 174 8.42 8.48 -13.73
C ARG A 174 7.67 7.69 -14.78
N TYR A 175 6.56 7.10 -14.38
CA TYR A 175 5.78 6.19 -15.21
C TYR A 175 4.31 6.61 -15.23
N ARG A 176 3.63 6.25 -16.32
CA ARG A 176 2.19 6.35 -16.51
C ARG A 176 1.69 4.99 -17.02
N ALA A 177 0.45 4.62 -16.73
CA ALA A 177 -0.19 3.53 -17.47
C ALA A 177 -0.39 3.96 -18.93
N SER A 178 -0.21 3.03 -19.88
CA SER A 178 -0.53 3.30 -21.27
C SER A 178 -2.02 3.63 -21.42
N PRO A 179 -2.44 4.62 -22.24
CA PRO A 179 -3.85 4.98 -22.42
C PRO A 179 -4.73 3.79 -22.86
N GLY A 180 -4.15 2.82 -23.57
CA GLY A 180 -4.83 1.59 -23.99
C GLY A 180 -4.77 0.45 -22.97
N TYR A 181 -4.12 0.64 -21.83
CA TYR A 181 -3.99 -0.41 -20.82
C TYR A 181 -5.35 -0.78 -20.25
N ARG A 182 -5.77 -2.02 -20.50
CA ARG A 182 -6.95 -2.61 -19.86
C ARG A 182 -6.47 -3.60 -18.81
N PRO A 183 -6.77 -3.38 -17.52
CA PRO A 183 -6.41 -4.34 -16.50
C PRO A 183 -7.11 -5.66 -16.84
N ARG A 184 -6.33 -6.74 -16.99
CA ARG A 184 -6.91 -8.08 -16.98
C ARG A 184 -7.58 -8.25 -15.64
N THR A 185 -8.91 -8.25 -15.57
CA THR A 185 -9.67 -8.47 -14.34
C THR A 185 -9.21 -9.78 -13.73
N PRO A 186 -8.41 -9.78 -12.65
CA PRO A 186 -8.11 -11.00 -11.95
C PRO A 186 -9.37 -11.30 -11.16
N ARG A 187 -9.95 -12.49 -11.35
CA ARG A 187 -11.11 -12.97 -10.59
C ARG A 187 -10.89 -12.99 -9.06
N HIS A 188 -9.69 -12.67 -8.60
CA HIS A 188 -9.20 -12.73 -7.23
C HIS A 188 -8.63 -11.39 -6.71
N LEU A 189 -8.65 -10.31 -7.52
CA LEU A 189 -8.42 -8.94 -7.00
C LEU A 189 -9.75 -8.19 -6.88
N PHE A 190 -10.78 -8.88 -6.40
CA PHE A 190 -11.86 -8.25 -5.65
C PHE A 190 -11.24 -7.69 -4.37
N LEU A 191 -10.59 -6.53 -4.51
CA LEU A 191 -10.47 -5.57 -3.42
C LEU A 191 -11.88 -5.03 -3.20
N GLU A 192 -12.74 -5.86 -2.61
CA GLU A 192 -14.01 -5.42 -2.06
C GLU A 192 -13.71 -4.39 -0.97
N GLY A 193 -14.21 -3.17 -1.15
CA GLY A 193 -14.37 -2.23 -0.05
C GLY A 193 -13.29 -1.16 0.12
N VAL A 194 -12.13 -1.24 -0.53
CA VAL A 194 -11.23 -0.07 -0.61
C VAL A 194 -11.74 0.84 -1.73
N ALA A 195 -12.82 1.55 -1.43
CA ALA A 195 -13.07 2.83 -2.05
C ALA A 195 -11.91 3.74 -1.61
N LEU A 196 -10.81 3.67 -2.36
CA LEU A 196 -9.80 4.71 -2.34
C LEU A 196 -10.57 6.03 -2.47
N PRO A 197 -10.41 7.00 -1.55
CA PRO A 197 -11.17 8.24 -1.61
C PRO A 197 -10.97 8.88 -2.99
N ASP A 198 -12.06 9.41 -3.55
CA ASP A 198 -11.98 10.31 -4.68
C ASP A 198 -11.06 11.45 -4.25
N VAL A 199 -9.92 11.56 -4.91
CA VAL A 199 -9.04 12.71 -4.76
C VAL A 199 -9.64 13.74 -5.69
N ASP A 200 -10.65 14.44 -5.20
CA ASP A 200 -11.14 15.66 -5.83
C ASP A 200 -9.99 16.68 -5.84
N GLU A 201 -9.80 17.32 -7.00
CA GLU A 201 -8.79 18.34 -7.30
C GLU A 201 -8.85 19.55 -6.36
#